data_AF-F9UCS5-F1
#
_entry.id   AF-F9UCS5-F1
#
_cell.length_a   1.000
_cell.length_b   1.000
_cell.length_c   1.000
_cell.angle_alpha   90.00
_cell.angle_beta   90.00
_cell.angle_gamma   90.00
#
_symmetry.space_group_name_H-M   'P 1'
#
loop_
_entity.id
_entity.type
_entity.pdbx_description
1 polymer ?
#
loop_
_entity_poly.entity_id
_entity_poly.type
_entity_poly.pdbx_seq_one_letter_code
_entity_poly.pdbx_strand_id
1 'polypeptide(L)'
;MAPREKPSFRCPGALACVGAIAALLLLALTIGPLSADAPPTLRELPRTDGEGLPPPRAAIGPLEWPRLIAESRRACEGPCATPFGQVLGVADGAAARSNCVSTCLHPERSFLDLETGEVAVSRDAPAGGAKHYVGITYQCVGYARLWWMKSRSLTFGDVEIAHDILYLTEATDPRTGAIVPLGRSLNGTARRPPERGDLLVYLADREDPEWRAGHVAVVVDVDREQGLVALAEENYDNRPWEDPQAFARRIEMFEINGRFTLLDVAPNSRTSADGGRIGGWVYPVH
;
A
#
# COMPACT_ATOMS: atom_id res chain seq x y z
N MET A 1 -7.61 -61.13 36.62
CA MET A 1 -7.99 -62.35 35.88
C MET A 1 -8.14 -61.97 34.41
N ALA A 2 -7.59 -62.79 33.53
CA ALA A 2 -7.27 -62.55 32.12
C ALA A 2 -8.49 -62.25 31.19
N PRO A 3 -8.26 -61.75 29.96
CA PRO A 3 -9.25 -61.18 29.04
C PRO A 3 -9.90 -62.26 28.16
N ARG A 4 -10.98 -61.95 27.44
CA ARG A 4 -11.46 -62.82 26.34
C ARG A 4 -11.90 -62.09 25.09
N GLU A 5 -11.47 -62.72 24.00
CA GLU A 5 -11.42 -62.35 22.60
C GLU A 5 -12.78 -62.41 21.87
N LYS A 6 -12.74 -61.85 20.65
CA LYS A 6 -13.72 -61.94 19.56
C LYS A 6 -14.03 -63.40 19.18
N PRO A 7 -15.14 -63.63 18.46
CA PRO A 7 -15.20 -64.68 17.44
C PRO A 7 -15.37 -64.10 16.03
N SER A 8 -14.47 -64.55 15.16
CA SER A 8 -14.62 -64.65 13.71
C SER A 8 -15.65 -65.74 13.35
N PHE A 9 -16.39 -65.58 12.25
CA PHE A 9 -16.96 -66.72 11.54
C PHE A 9 -16.69 -66.63 10.03
N ARG A 10 -16.21 -67.76 9.50
CA ARG A 10 -15.87 -68.05 8.10
C ARG A 10 -17.06 -68.64 7.33
N CYS A 11 -16.94 -68.55 6.00
CA CYS A 11 -17.68 -69.16 4.88
C CYS A 11 -18.18 -70.61 5.05
N PRO A 12 -19.14 -71.08 4.22
CA PRO A 12 -18.85 -71.67 2.89
C PRO A 12 -19.95 -71.37 1.83
N GLY A 13 -19.83 -71.58 0.51
CA GLY A 13 -18.86 -72.22 -0.35
C GLY A 13 -19.45 -72.35 -1.78
N ALA A 14 -18.75 -73.14 -2.59
CA ALA A 14 -19.13 -73.72 -3.89
C ALA A 14 -18.77 -72.97 -5.19
N LEU A 15 -17.77 -73.56 -5.86
CA LEU A 15 -17.32 -73.37 -7.23
C LEU A 15 -18.41 -73.68 -8.27
N ALA A 16 -18.39 -72.94 -9.39
CA ALA A 16 -18.55 -73.50 -10.73
C ALA A 16 -17.86 -72.60 -11.76
N CYS A 17 -17.37 -73.21 -12.83
CA CYS A 17 -16.25 -72.79 -13.65
C CYS A 17 -16.71 -72.41 -15.09
N VAL A 18 -15.87 -71.62 -15.77
CA VAL A 18 -15.68 -71.55 -17.26
C VAL A 18 -16.59 -70.60 -18.08
N GLY A 19 -15.96 -69.69 -18.83
CA GLY A 19 -16.61 -68.98 -19.95
C GLY A 19 -15.88 -67.73 -20.50
N ALA A 20 -14.88 -67.96 -21.35
CA ALA A 20 -14.30 -67.12 -22.42
C ALA A 20 -14.57 -65.58 -22.55
N ILE A 21 -13.47 -64.83 -22.53
CA ILE A 21 -12.99 -63.79 -23.48
C ILE A 21 -14.03 -63.06 -24.36
N ALA A 22 -14.18 -61.75 -24.16
CA ALA A 22 -14.51 -60.80 -25.22
C ALA A 22 -13.92 -59.40 -24.90
N ALA A 23 -13.39 -58.76 -25.94
CA ALA A 23 -12.51 -57.59 -25.92
C ALA A 23 -13.13 -56.32 -25.31
N LEU A 24 -12.37 -55.62 -24.48
CA LEU A 24 -12.65 -54.22 -24.10
C LEU A 24 -11.73 -53.30 -24.91
N LEU A 25 -12.33 -52.47 -25.77
CA LEU A 25 -11.66 -51.36 -26.45
C LEU A 25 -11.00 -50.44 -25.40
N LEU A 26 -9.70 -50.18 -25.55
CA LEU A 26 -9.06 -49.04 -24.91
C LEU A 26 -9.58 -47.75 -25.58
N LEU A 27 -10.41 -47.00 -24.85
CA LEU A 27 -10.66 -45.59 -25.16
C LEU A 27 -9.46 -44.80 -24.63
N ALA A 28 -8.47 -44.55 -25.48
CA ALA A 28 -7.39 -43.62 -25.16
C ALA A 28 -7.97 -42.20 -25.12
N LEU A 29 -8.28 -41.71 -23.92
CA LEU A 29 -8.51 -40.29 -23.68
C LEU A 29 -7.17 -39.57 -23.85
N THR A 30 -6.95 -39.00 -25.03
CA THR A 30 -5.93 -37.96 -25.22
C THR A 30 -6.36 -36.73 -24.44
N ILE A 31 -5.94 -36.66 -23.17
CA ILE A 31 -5.92 -35.40 -22.42
C ILE A 31 -4.78 -34.60 -23.06
N GLY A 32 -5.13 -33.78 -24.05
CA GLY A 32 -4.23 -32.71 -24.50
C GLY A 32 -3.86 -31.87 -23.29
N PRO A 33 -2.62 -31.33 -23.21
CA PRO A 33 -2.26 -30.50 -22.08
C PRO A 33 -3.30 -29.39 -21.97
N LEU A 34 -3.90 -29.25 -20.78
CA LEU A 34 -4.57 -28.01 -20.43
C LEU A 34 -3.54 -26.91 -20.66
N SER A 35 -3.76 -26.10 -21.70
CA SER A 35 -3.07 -24.85 -21.85
C SER A 35 -3.37 -24.10 -20.55
N ALA A 36 -2.38 -23.99 -19.68
CA ALA A 36 -2.43 -23.04 -18.60
C ALA A 36 -2.55 -21.70 -19.30
N ASP A 37 -3.76 -21.13 -19.32
CA ASP A 37 -3.93 -19.73 -19.68
C ASP A 37 -2.89 -18.97 -18.86
N ALA A 38 -1.99 -18.30 -19.57
CA ALA A 38 -1.02 -17.43 -18.94
C ALA A 38 -1.79 -16.52 -17.97
N PRO A 39 -1.28 -16.25 -16.75
CA PRO A 39 -1.90 -15.28 -15.88
C PRO A 39 -2.14 -14.01 -16.69
N PRO A 40 -3.28 -13.31 -16.51
CA PRO A 40 -3.59 -12.12 -17.28
C PRO A 40 -2.36 -11.23 -17.23
N THR A 41 -1.71 -11.05 -18.39
CA THR A 41 -0.58 -10.14 -18.52
C THR A 41 -1.05 -8.84 -17.92
N LEU A 42 -0.42 -8.40 -16.82
CA LEU A 42 -0.67 -7.10 -16.23
C LEU A 42 -0.68 -6.13 -17.38
N ARG A 43 -1.87 -5.65 -17.76
CA ARG A 43 -2.00 -4.72 -18.87
C ARG A 43 -1.15 -3.54 -18.44
N GLU A 44 -0.04 -3.29 -19.16
CA GLU A 44 0.89 -2.24 -18.80
C GLU A 44 0.09 -0.97 -18.53
N LEU A 45 0.17 -0.49 -17.29
CA LEU A 45 -0.60 0.68 -16.93
C LEU A 45 -0.07 1.87 -17.76
N PRO A 46 -0.95 2.74 -18.27
CA PRO A 46 -0.53 3.87 -19.09
C PRO A 46 0.43 4.77 -18.30
N ARG A 47 1.34 5.44 -19.02
CA ARG A 47 2.28 6.43 -18.46
C ARG A 47 3.17 5.84 -17.35
N THR A 48 3.66 4.63 -17.58
CA THR A 48 4.65 3.98 -16.72
C THR A 48 6.05 4.21 -17.28
N ASP A 49 6.91 4.82 -16.48
CA ASP A 49 8.34 4.98 -16.72
C ASP A 49 9.12 3.96 -15.88
N GLY A 50 9.96 3.17 -16.55
CA GLY A 50 10.65 2.03 -15.95
C GLY A 50 9.89 0.71 -16.07
N GLU A 51 10.47 -0.34 -15.48
CA GLU A 51 10.00 -1.72 -15.53
C GLU A 51 9.91 -2.32 -14.11
N GLY A 52 9.16 -3.43 -13.97
CA GLY A 52 9.08 -4.17 -12.71
C GLY A 52 7.95 -3.74 -11.77
N LEU A 53 6.85 -3.18 -12.29
CA LEU A 53 5.66 -2.89 -11.49
C LEU A 53 5.16 -4.21 -10.90
N PRO A 54 5.13 -4.38 -9.57
CA PRO A 54 4.60 -5.59 -8.96
C PRO A 54 3.12 -5.77 -9.32
N PRO A 55 2.59 -7.00 -9.38
CA PRO A 55 1.15 -7.21 -9.49
C PRO A 55 0.41 -6.56 -8.32
N PRO A 56 -0.80 -6.00 -8.53
CA PRO A 56 -1.67 -5.59 -7.43
C PRO A 56 -1.81 -6.72 -6.43
N ARG A 57 -1.77 -6.39 -5.14
CA ARG A 57 -1.96 -7.40 -4.10
C ARG A 57 -3.41 -7.87 -4.08
N ALA A 58 -3.60 -9.12 -3.68
CA ALA A 58 -4.93 -9.65 -3.45
C ALA A 58 -5.61 -8.89 -2.30
N ALA A 59 -6.86 -8.47 -2.53
CA ALA A 59 -7.70 -7.82 -1.54
C ALA A 59 -7.76 -8.63 -0.24
N ILE A 60 -7.94 -7.94 0.88
CA ILE A 60 -7.88 -8.60 2.18
C ILE A 60 -9.24 -9.22 2.50
N GLY A 61 -9.20 -10.48 2.93
CA GLY A 61 -10.40 -11.29 3.07
C GLY A 61 -11.35 -10.73 4.15
N PRO A 62 -12.66 -10.97 4.04
CA PRO A 62 -13.68 -10.40 4.93
C PRO A 62 -13.55 -10.83 6.41
N LEU A 63 -12.84 -11.93 6.69
CA LEU A 63 -12.56 -12.39 8.05
C LEU A 63 -11.24 -11.83 8.61
N GLU A 64 -10.29 -11.54 7.72
CA GLU A 64 -8.97 -11.05 8.09
C GLU A 64 -9.00 -9.56 8.38
N TRP A 65 -9.75 -8.80 7.58
CA TRP A 65 -9.85 -7.34 7.72
C TRP A 65 -10.28 -6.88 9.11
N PRO A 66 -11.38 -7.41 9.70
CA PRO A 66 -11.78 -7.04 11.06
C PRO A 66 -10.72 -7.37 12.11
N ARG A 67 -10.00 -8.48 11.93
CA ARG A 67 -8.93 -8.89 12.85
C ARG A 67 -7.76 -7.91 12.82
N LEU A 68 -7.31 -7.52 11.62
CA LEU A 68 -6.22 -6.57 11.43
C LEU A 68 -6.57 -5.17 11.95
N ILE A 69 -7.80 -4.72 11.71
CA ILE A 69 -8.30 -3.46 12.27
C ILE A 69 -8.35 -3.52 13.81
N ALA A 70 -8.81 -4.63 14.39
CA ALA A 70 -8.83 -4.79 15.85
C ALA A 70 -7.41 -4.79 16.46
N GLU A 71 -6.43 -5.37 15.76
CA GLU A 71 -5.02 -5.31 16.15
C GLU A 71 -4.47 -3.89 16.10
N SER A 72 -4.72 -3.17 15.00
CA SER A 72 -4.26 -1.79 14.82
C SER A 72 -4.90 -0.83 15.85
N ARG A 73 -6.15 -1.08 16.25
CA ARG A 73 -6.79 -0.33 17.34
C ARG A 73 -6.15 -0.57 18.71
N ARG A 74 -5.77 -1.83 19.01
CA ARG A 74 -5.06 -2.15 20.26
C ARG A 74 -3.68 -1.50 20.31
N ALA A 75 -3.00 -1.33 19.18
CA ALA A 75 -1.72 -0.64 19.13
C ALA A 75 -1.81 0.81 19.64
N CYS A 76 -2.97 1.47 19.50
CA CYS A 76 -3.21 2.81 20.02
C CYS A 76 -3.28 2.91 21.55
N GLU A 77 -3.43 1.79 22.26
CA GLU A 77 -3.52 1.75 23.73
C GLU A 77 -2.13 1.72 24.39
N GLY A 78 -1.07 1.55 23.59
CA GLY A 78 0.31 1.54 24.04
C GLY A 78 0.91 2.93 24.28
N PRO A 79 2.20 3.00 24.66
CA PRO A 79 2.91 4.27 24.79
C PRO A 79 3.06 4.94 23.41
N CYS A 80 2.69 6.21 23.33
CA CYS A 80 2.89 7.01 22.13
C CYS A 80 4.32 7.54 22.03
N ALA A 81 4.86 7.60 20.80
CA ALA A 81 6.09 8.34 20.52
C ALA A 81 5.88 9.85 20.73
N THR A 82 4.76 10.37 20.22
CA THR A 82 4.24 11.71 20.47
C THR A 82 2.72 11.60 20.67
N PRO A 83 2.08 12.38 21.55
CA PRO A 83 0.63 12.35 21.73
C PRO A 83 -0.16 12.45 20.41
N PHE A 84 -1.17 11.60 20.25
CA PHE A 84 -2.05 11.59 19.07
C PHE A 84 -2.59 13.00 18.76
N GLY A 85 -2.48 13.41 17.50
CA GLY A 85 -2.93 14.71 17.00
C GLY A 85 -2.00 15.89 17.22
N GLN A 86 -0.90 15.72 17.98
CA GLN A 86 0.13 16.75 18.08
C GLN A 86 0.80 16.98 16.72
N VAL A 87 1.05 18.24 16.37
CA VAL A 87 1.74 18.60 15.12
C VAL A 87 3.18 18.14 15.17
N LEU A 88 3.62 17.42 14.13
CA LEU A 88 4.99 16.94 13.96
C LEU A 88 5.82 17.91 13.11
N GLY A 89 5.18 18.54 12.13
CA GLY A 89 5.76 19.56 11.26
C GLY A 89 4.78 19.99 10.18
N VAL A 90 5.19 20.95 9.34
CA VAL A 90 4.35 21.53 8.28
C VAL A 90 5.15 21.63 7.00
N ALA A 91 4.58 21.19 5.87
CA ALA A 91 5.13 21.39 4.54
C ALA A 91 4.06 21.99 3.62
N ASP A 92 4.38 23.10 2.95
CA ASP A 92 3.52 23.76 1.97
C ASP A 92 2.07 24.01 2.48
N GLY A 93 1.93 24.35 3.76
CA GLY A 93 0.65 24.63 4.41
C GLY A 93 -0.15 23.39 4.87
N ALA A 94 0.36 22.18 4.63
CA ALA A 94 -0.17 20.93 5.18
C ALA A 94 0.57 20.58 6.48
N ALA A 95 -0.16 20.53 7.59
CA ALA A 95 0.38 20.15 8.89
C ALA A 95 0.24 18.64 9.10
N ALA A 96 1.37 17.96 9.32
CA ALA A 96 1.38 16.57 9.72
C ALA A 96 1.18 16.44 11.23
N ARG A 97 0.44 15.43 11.63
CA ARG A 97 0.10 15.15 13.03
C ARG A 97 0.47 13.73 13.41
N SER A 98 0.75 13.55 14.69
CA SER A 98 1.09 12.24 15.24
C SER A 98 -0.13 11.33 15.23
N ASN A 99 0.07 10.10 14.76
CA ASN A 99 -0.82 8.97 14.93
C ASN A 99 -0.45 8.11 16.16
N CYS A 100 0.26 8.67 17.14
CA CYS A 100 0.80 7.97 18.32
C CYS A 100 1.94 6.99 17.99
N VAL A 101 1.66 5.95 17.20
CA VAL A 101 2.60 4.93 16.69
C VAL A 101 2.17 4.48 15.28
N SER A 102 3.10 3.97 14.47
CA SER A 102 2.89 3.63 13.04
C SER A 102 1.75 2.63 12.80
N THR A 103 1.58 1.68 13.72
CA THR A 103 0.57 0.61 13.64
C THR A 103 -0.78 0.97 14.23
N CYS A 104 -0.93 2.16 14.83
CA CYS A 104 -2.19 2.59 15.40
C CYS A 104 -3.22 2.94 14.31
N LEU A 105 -4.49 2.59 14.53
CA LEU A 105 -5.60 3.03 13.68
C LEU A 105 -6.78 3.55 14.51
N HIS A 106 -7.06 4.84 14.33
CA HIS A 106 -8.26 5.50 14.83
C HIS A 106 -9.38 5.47 13.77
N PRO A 107 -10.65 5.22 14.14
CA PRO A 107 -11.77 5.19 13.18
C PRO A 107 -12.20 6.58 12.67
N GLU A 108 -11.74 7.65 13.31
CA GLU A 108 -12.02 9.02 12.90
C GLU A 108 -11.47 9.34 11.51
N ARG A 109 -12.17 10.20 10.77
CA ARG A 109 -11.80 10.66 9.43
C ARG A 109 -11.49 12.14 9.45
N SER A 110 -10.54 12.55 8.61
CA SER A 110 -10.19 13.94 8.39
C SER A 110 -10.88 14.47 7.13
N PHE A 111 -11.30 15.72 7.18
CA PHE A 111 -11.95 16.43 6.09
C PHE A 111 -11.40 17.85 5.95
N LEU A 112 -11.12 18.27 4.72
CA LEU A 112 -10.58 19.59 4.41
C LEU A 112 -11.70 20.49 3.88
N ASP A 113 -11.84 21.66 4.49
CA ASP A 113 -12.56 22.77 3.88
C ASP A 113 -11.61 23.48 2.91
N LEU A 114 -11.93 23.45 1.61
CA LEU A 114 -11.05 24.04 0.60
C LEU A 114 -11.09 25.57 0.61
N GLU A 115 -12.15 26.20 1.13
CA GLU A 115 -12.24 27.67 1.18
C GLU A 115 -11.42 28.24 2.33
N THR A 116 -11.54 27.65 3.52
CA THR A 116 -10.83 28.13 4.72
C THR A 116 -9.47 27.48 4.91
N GLY A 117 -9.24 26.31 4.30
CA GLY A 117 -8.04 25.49 4.51
C GLY A 117 -8.02 24.74 5.84
N GLU A 118 -9.12 24.77 6.60
CA GLU A 118 -9.25 24.11 7.90
C GLU A 118 -9.49 22.60 7.75
N VAL A 119 -8.88 21.82 8.64
CA VAL A 119 -9.09 20.37 8.72
C VAL A 119 -9.97 20.06 9.92
N ALA A 120 -11.09 19.38 9.66
CA ALA A 120 -11.99 18.87 10.68
C ALA A 120 -11.82 17.35 10.83
N VAL A 121 -11.86 16.86 12.07
CA VAL A 121 -11.83 15.43 12.39
C VAL A 121 -13.21 15.01 12.89
N SER A 122 -13.78 13.97 12.29
CA SER A 122 -15.11 13.46 12.63
C SER A 122 -15.23 11.97 12.29
N ARG A 123 -16.08 11.24 13.00
CA ARG A 123 -16.41 9.84 12.64
C ARG A 123 -17.33 9.79 11.43
N ASP A 124 -18.26 10.73 11.36
CA ASP A 124 -19.23 10.86 10.30
C ASP A 124 -18.84 11.95 9.30
N ALA A 125 -19.31 11.79 8.06
CA ALA A 125 -19.15 12.85 7.06
C ALA A 125 -19.84 14.14 7.56
N PRO A 126 -19.17 15.31 7.51
CA PRO A 126 -19.76 16.56 7.96
C PRO A 126 -21.07 16.87 7.22
N ALA A 127 -22.05 17.40 7.95
CA ALA A 127 -23.27 17.94 7.33
C ALA A 127 -22.92 19.24 6.57
N GLY A 128 -23.30 19.32 5.29
CA GLY A 128 -22.99 20.44 4.40
C GLY A 128 -21.77 20.13 3.51
N GLY A 129 -21.99 20.05 2.20
CA GLY A 129 -21.07 19.51 1.20
C GLY A 129 -19.82 20.34 0.85
N ALA A 130 -19.36 21.21 1.76
CA ALA A 130 -18.16 22.04 1.54
C ALA A 130 -16.83 21.33 1.92
N LYS A 131 -16.91 20.21 2.64
CA LYS A 131 -15.73 19.52 3.18
C LYS A 131 -15.40 18.27 2.38
N HIS A 132 -14.15 18.17 1.96
CA HIS A 132 -13.63 17.08 1.14
C HIS A 132 -12.94 16.04 2.00
N TYR A 133 -13.21 14.76 1.73
CA TYR A 133 -12.58 13.67 2.46
C TYR A 133 -11.06 13.64 2.25
N VAL A 134 -10.30 13.62 3.34
CA VAL A 134 -8.84 13.55 3.34
C VAL A 134 -8.37 12.13 3.55
N GLY A 135 -8.92 11.42 4.54
CA GLY A 135 -8.47 10.08 4.87
C GLY A 135 -8.88 9.65 6.28
N ILE A 136 -8.50 8.42 6.64
CA ILE A 136 -8.47 7.97 8.03
C ILE A 136 -7.46 8.84 8.78
N THR A 137 -7.85 9.29 9.98
CA THR A 137 -7.14 10.35 10.68
C THR A 137 -5.73 9.92 11.08
N TYR A 138 -4.83 10.81 10.65
CA TYR A 138 -3.37 10.85 10.71
C TYR A 138 -2.63 9.67 10.09
N GLN A 139 -3.24 9.04 9.09
CA GLN A 139 -2.59 8.01 8.26
C GLN A 139 -1.86 8.63 7.07
N CYS A 140 -0.82 7.95 6.57
CA CYS A 140 0.03 8.41 5.47
C CYS A 140 -0.74 8.79 4.20
N VAL A 141 -1.74 7.99 3.82
CA VAL A 141 -2.64 8.27 2.68
C VAL A 141 -3.42 9.56 2.89
N GLY A 142 -3.87 9.81 4.12
CA GLY A 142 -4.57 11.04 4.50
C GLY A 142 -3.68 12.26 4.31
N TYR A 143 -2.45 12.22 4.82
CA TYR A 143 -1.49 13.31 4.64
C TYR A 143 -1.16 13.58 3.17
N ALA A 144 -0.87 12.53 2.40
CA ALA A 144 -0.57 12.67 0.97
C ALA A 144 -1.70 13.37 0.21
N ARG A 145 -2.95 12.98 0.49
CA ARG A 145 -4.14 13.61 -0.09
C ARG A 145 -4.29 15.06 0.38
N LEU A 146 -4.10 15.33 1.67
CA LEU A 146 -4.15 16.68 2.25
C LEU A 146 -3.15 17.62 1.58
N TRP A 147 -1.90 17.17 1.43
CA TRP A 147 -0.84 17.96 0.81
C TRP A 147 -1.20 18.26 -0.65
N TRP A 148 -1.59 17.26 -1.46
CA TRP A 148 -2.04 17.51 -2.84
C TRP A 148 -3.23 18.48 -2.92
N MET A 149 -4.22 18.37 -2.04
CA MET A 149 -5.37 19.29 -2.06
C MET A 149 -4.93 20.73 -1.77
N LYS A 150 -4.02 20.94 -0.81
CA LYS A 150 -3.55 22.27 -0.41
C LYS A 150 -2.55 22.88 -1.40
N SER A 151 -1.61 22.10 -1.92
CA SER A 151 -0.50 22.62 -2.72
C SER A 151 -0.68 22.46 -4.23
N ARG A 152 -1.51 21.51 -4.68
CA ARG A 152 -1.73 21.18 -6.10
C ARG A 152 -3.17 21.36 -6.56
N SER A 153 -4.12 21.60 -5.64
CA SER A 153 -5.56 21.54 -5.95
C SER A 153 -5.96 20.21 -6.61
N LEU A 154 -5.35 19.11 -6.15
CA LEU A 154 -5.64 17.76 -6.64
C LEU A 154 -6.01 16.84 -5.48
N THR A 155 -6.81 15.83 -5.78
CA THR A 155 -7.03 14.66 -4.93
C THR A 155 -6.91 13.40 -5.79
N PHE A 156 -6.78 12.25 -5.14
CA PHE A 156 -6.87 10.95 -5.79
C PHE A 156 -7.99 10.12 -5.17
N GLY A 157 -8.44 9.13 -5.94
CA GLY A 157 -9.51 8.20 -5.57
C GLY A 157 -9.21 7.39 -4.31
N ASP A 158 -10.19 6.62 -3.87
CA ASP A 158 -10.04 5.75 -2.72
C ASP A 158 -9.09 4.60 -3.03
N VAL A 159 -8.26 4.27 -2.03
CA VAL A 159 -7.31 3.15 -2.05
C VAL A 159 -7.52 2.33 -0.79
N GLU A 160 -7.43 1.00 -0.90
CA GLU A 160 -7.58 0.11 0.27
C GLU A 160 -6.35 0.20 1.16
N ILE A 161 -5.16 0.20 0.54
CA ILE A 161 -3.87 0.36 1.20
C ILE A 161 -2.99 1.39 0.48
N ALA A 162 -1.99 1.95 1.17
CA ALA A 162 -1.11 2.98 0.61
C ALA A 162 -0.36 2.52 -0.65
N HIS A 163 0.02 1.24 -0.69
CA HIS A 163 0.62 0.59 -1.85
C HIS A 163 -0.21 0.73 -3.14
N ASP A 164 -1.55 0.75 -3.02
CA ASP A 164 -2.43 0.77 -4.19
C ASP A 164 -2.34 2.09 -4.98
N ILE A 165 -1.75 3.13 -4.38
CA ILE A 165 -1.49 4.41 -5.04
C ILE A 165 -0.65 4.20 -6.32
N LEU A 166 0.24 3.19 -6.35
CA LEU A 166 1.03 2.84 -7.54
C LEU A 166 0.16 2.53 -8.76
N TYR A 167 -1.09 2.08 -8.58
CA TYR A 167 -1.95 1.66 -9.68
C TYR A 167 -2.95 2.73 -10.12
N LEU A 168 -3.01 3.87 -9.44
CA LEU A 168 -3.88 4.98 -9.83
C LEU A 168 -3.48 5.52 -11.20
N THR A 169 -4.47 5.81 -12.05
CA THR A 169 -4.28 6.34 -13.40
C THR A 169 -4.72 7.77 -13.58
N GLU A 170 -5.40 8.33 -12.57
CA GLU A 170 -6.00 9.64 -12.58
C GLU A 170 -6.09 10.26 -11.18
N ALA A 171 -6.00 11.58 -11.16
CA ALA A 171 -6.33 12.46 -10.06
C ALA A 171 -7.49 13.36 -10.49
N THR A 172 -8.06 14.09 -9.55
CA THR A 172 -9.19 14.97 -9.79
C THR A 172 -8.98 16.29 -9.07
N ASP A 173 -9.36 17.40 -9.71
CA ASP A 173 -9.56 18.66 -9.00
C ASP A 173 -10.81 18.52 -8.11
N PRO A 174 -10.69 18.61 -6.77
CA PRO A 174 -11.81 18.40 -5.87
C PRO A 174 -12.88 19.50 -5.97
N ARG A 175 -12.59 20.67 -6.56
CA ARG A 175 -13.56 21.77 -6.76
C ARG A 175 -14.35 21.61 -8.05
N THR A 176 -13.66 21.24 -9.14
CA THR A 176 -14.25 21.25 -10.48
C THR A 176 -14.62 19.86 -10.99
N GLY A 177 -14.06 18.81 -10.40
CA GLY A 177 -14.17 17.45 -10.91
C GLY A 177 -13.29 17.18 -12.14
N ALA A 178 -12.45 18.14 -12.55
CA ALA A 178 -11.57 17.96 -13.71
C ALA A 178 -10.57 16.83 -13.47
N ILE A 179 -10.46 15.92 -14.44
CA ILE A 179 -9.58 14.76 -14.37
C ILE A 179 -8.19 15.12 -14.86
N VAL A 180 -7.17 14.76 -14.08
CA VAL A 180 -5.75 14.89 -14.44
C VAL A 180 -5.14 13.50 -14.55
N PRO A 181 -4.56 13.12 -15.71
CA PRO A 181 -3.91 11.82 -15.85
C PRO A 181 -2.72 11.68 -14.90
N LEU A 182 -2.57 10.51 -14.28
CA LEU A 182 -1.40 10.16 -13.49
C LEU A 182 -0.42 9.30 -14.29
N GLY A 183 0.86 9.54 -14.06
CA GLY A 183 1.98 8.71 -14.46
C GLY A 183 2.67 8.13 -13.23
N ARG A 184 3.56 7.17 -13.47
CA ARG A 184 4.36 6.54 -12.41
C ARG A 184 5.75 6.24 -12.91
N SER A 185 6.72 6.34 -12.02
CA SER A 185 8.12 5.99 -12.25
C SER A 185 8.52 4.88 -11.29
N LEU A 186 8.95 3.75 -11.83
CA LEU A 186 9.28 2.54 -11.07
C LEU A 186 10.72 2.60 -10.54
N ASN A 187 10.86 2.33 -9.25
CA ASN A 187 12.13 2.51 -8.57
C ASN A 187 13.24 1.63 -9.16
N GLY A 188 14.42 2.21 -9.39
CA GLY A 188 15.59 1.53 -9.94
C GLY A 188 15.64 1.43 -11.48
N THR A 189 14.52 1.65 -12.16
CA THR A 189 14.41 1.47 -13.62
C THR A 189 13.78 2.67 -14.34
N ALA A 190 13.24 3.64 -13.59
CA ALA A 190 12.70 4.91 -14.08
C ALA A 190 13.79 5.87 -14.57
N ARG A 191 13.48 6.62 -15.63
CA ARG A 191 14.34 7.70 -16.18
C ARG A 191 13.97 9.08 -15.67
N ARG A 192 12.73 9.32 -15.28
CA ARG A 192 12.31 10.61 -14.71
C ARG A 192 12.73 10.60 -13.24
N PRO A 193 13.52 11.56 -12.73
CA PRO A 193 13.78 11.64 -11.28
C PRO A 193 12.48 11.92 -10.50
N PRO A 194 12.47 11.69 -9.17
CA PRO A 194 11.41 12.25 -8.34
C PRO A 194 11.45 13.79 -8.42
N GLU A 195 10.30 14.41 -8.30
CA GLU A 195 10.14 15.86 -8.23
C GLU A 195 9.24 16.22 -7.05
N ARG A 196 9.33 17.49 -6.61
CA ARG A 196 8.43 18.01 -5.58
C ARG A 196 6.98 17.71 -5.96
N GLY A 197 6.19 17.26 -4.99
CA GLY A 197 4.80 16.88 -5.11
C GLY A 197 4.54 15.49 -5.69
N ASP A 198 5.56 14.74 -6.08
CA ASP A 198 5.38 13.31 -6.39
C ASP A 198 5.01 12.54 -5.11
N LEU A 199 4.18 11.51 -5.25
CA LEU A 199 3.85 10.59 -4.18
C LEU A 199 4.81 9.42 -4.23
N LEU A 200 5.76 9.36 -3.30
CA LEU A 200 6.66 8.22 -3.13
C LEU A 200 5.92 7.08 -2.44
N VAL A 201 5.82 5.93 -3.10
CA VAL A 201 5.04 4.78 -2.62
C VAL A 201 5.93 3.61 -2.26
N TYR A 202 5.70 3.07 -1.08
CA TYR A 202 6.36 1.90 -0.55
C TYR A 202 5.53 0.64 -0.79
N LEU A 203 6.23 -0.47 -1.00
CA LEU A 203 5.65 -1.78 -1.18
C LEU A 203 5.03 -2.27 0.13
N ALA A 204 3.82 -2.82 0.02
CA ALA A 204 3.21 -3.52 1.14
C ALA A 204 3.94 -4.83 1.45
N ASP A 205 3.99 -5.21 2.72
CA ASP A 205 4.46 -6.51 3.20
C ASP A 205 3.47 -7.09 4.20
N ARG A 206 2.67 -8.09 3.77
CA ARG A 206 1.49 -8.57 4.52
C ARG A 206 1.86 -9.16 5.88
N GLU A 207 3.07 -9.69 6.01
CA GLU A 207 3.56 -10.36 7.21
C GLU A 207 4.12 -9.37 8.25
N ASP A 208 4.43 -8.15 7.84
CA ASP A 208 4.97 -7.10 8.70
C ASP A 208 3.85 -6.12 9.10
N PRO A 209 3.49 -6.00 10.39
CA PRO A 209 2.46 -5.07 10.84
C PRO A 209 2.69 -3.60 10.46
N GLU A 210 3.94 -3.14 10.39
CA GLU A 210 4.29 -1.76 10.03
C GLU A 210 4.14 -1.53 8.53
N TRP A 211 4.55 -2.52 7.73
CA TRP A 211 4.56 -2.44 6.28
C TRP A 211 3.34 -3.07 5.60
N ARG A 212 2.36 -3.57 6.37
CA ARG A 212 1.19 -4.32 5.86
C ARG A 212 0.43 -3.63 4.75
N ALA A 213 0.26 -2.31 4.88
CA ALA A 213 -0.43 -1.47 3.89
C ALA A 213 0.52 -0.82 2.86
N GLY A 214 1.83 -1.05 3.01
CA GLY A 214 2.85 -0.19 2.43
C GLY A 214 2.80 1.19 3.08
N HIS A 215 3.33 2.17 2.38
CA HIS A 215 3.38 3.55 2.88
C HIS A 215 3.38 4.54 1.71
N VAL A 216 3.04 5.79 1.99
CA VAL A 216 3.17 6.87 1.02
C VAL A 216 3.71 8.12 1.70
N ALA A 217 4.66 8.76 1.04
CA ALA A 217 5.22 10.05 1.43
C ALA A 217 5.12 11.03 0.26
N VAL A 218 5.11 12.33 0.55
CA VAL A 218 5.19 13.36 -0.46
C VAL A 218 6.64 13.80 -0.60
N VAL A 219 7.16 13.79 -1.83
CA VAL A 219 8.46 14.40 -2.13
C VAL A 219 8.31 15.92 -2.00
N VAL A 220 9.03 16.54 -1.08
CA VAL A 220 8.96 18.00 -0.87
C VAL A 220 10.24 18.71 -1.33
N ASP A 221 11.38 18.03 -1.41
CA ASP A 221 12.58 18.60 -2.02
C ASP A 221 13.47 17.52 -2.63
N VAL A 222 14.26 17.90 -3.63
CA VAL A 222 15.18 16.98 -4.33
C VAL A 222 16.49 17.69 -4.60
N ASP A 223 17.55 17.30 -3.90
CA ASP A 223 18.91 17.73 -4.16
C ASP A 223 19.60 16.68 -5.05
N ARG A 224 19.66 16.98 -6.35
CA ARG A 224 20.27 16.07 -7.34
C ARG A 224 21.80 16.04 -7.25
N GLU A 225 22.43 17.07 -6.69
CA GLU A 225 23.89 17.12 -6.57
C GLU A 225 24.36 16.24 -5.40
N GLN A 226 23.62 16.28 -4.29
CA GLN A 226 23.90 15.44 -3.12
C GLN A 226 23.24 14.07 -3.19
N GLY A 227 22.29 13.85 -4.10
CA GLY A 227 21.53 12.61 -4.18
C GLY A 227 20.57 12.44 -3.01
N LEU A 228 19.90 13.53 -2.60
CA LEU A 228 18.99 13.51 -1.45
C LEU A 228 17.56 13.86 -1.86
N VAL A 229 16.59 13.19 -1.24
CA VAL A 229 15.17 13.46 -1.41
C VAL A 229 14.58 13.73 -0.03
N ALA A 230 13.95 14.89 0.15
CA ALA A 230 13.24 15.24 1.37
C ALA A 230 11.77 14.84 1.27
N LEU A 231 11.25 14.23 2.34
CA LEU A 231 9.91 13.67 2.40
C LEU A 231 9.07 14.35 3.47
N ALA A 232 7.81 14.59 3.16
CA ALA A 232 6.80 14.99 4.13
C ALA A 232 5.71 13.91 4.21
N GLU A 233 5.40 13.48 5.43
CA GLU A 233 4.52 12.32 5.65
C GLU A 233 3.92 12.33 7.06
N GLU A 234 2.84 11.56 7.22
CA GLU A 234 2.32 11.11 8.51
C GLU A 234 2.49 9.60 8.63
N ASN A 235 2.50 9.11 9.87
CA ASN A 235 2.46 7.69 10.19
C ASN A 235 3.62 6.81 9.70
N TYR A 236 4.74 7.39 9.28
CA TYR A 236 6.02 6.68 9.18
C TYR A 236 6.70 6.68 10.56
N ASP A 237 7.18 7.86 10.95
CA ASP A 237 7.67 8.17 12.28
C ASP A 237 6.70 9.15 12.94
N ASN A 238 6.43 8.92 14.22
CA ASN A 238 5.50 9.72 15.01
C ASN A 238 6.22 10.72 15.93
N ARG A 239 7.53 10.94 15.73
CA ARG A 239 8.33 11.98 16.38
C ARG A 239 8.28 13.32 15.60
N PRO A 240 8.64 14.45 16.23
CA PRO A 240 8.79 15.72 15.51
C PRO A 240 9.71 15.58 14.30
N TRP A 241 9.35 16.28 13.22
CA TRP A 241 10.08 16.26 11.96
C TRP A 241 11.51 16.78 12.11
N GLU A 242 12.42 16.29 11.26
CA GLU A 242 13.82 16.76 11.19
C GLU A 242 13.88 18.28 10.94
N ASP A 243 13.08 18.77 10.00
CA ASP A 243 12.78 20.20 9.85
C ASP A 243 11.26 20.43 10.02
N PRO A 244 10.82 20.91 11.19
CA PRO A 244 9.41 21.15 11.48
C PRO A 244 8.69 22.11 10.53
N GLN A 245 9.41 22.86 9.69
CA GLN A 245 8.84 23.81 8.74
C GLN A 245 9.02 23.39 7.27
N ALA A 246 9.60 22.21 7.01
CA ALA A 246 9.90 21.79 5.64
C ALA A 246 9.65 20.29 5.38
N PHE A 247 10.26 19.39 6.14
CA PHE A 247 10.25 17.96 5.82
C PHE A 247 10.42 17.07 7.07
N ALA A 248 9.85 15.87 7.01
CA ALA A 248 9.93 14.87 8.06
C ALA A 248 11.33 14.26 8.17
N ARG A 249 11.90 13.88 7.02
CA ARG A 249 13.20 13.22 6.90
C ARG A 249 13.75 13.33 5.48
N ARG A 250 15.00 12.92 5.31
CA ARG A 250 15.66 12.77 4.00
C ARG A 250 16.08 11.33 3.74
N ILE A 251 16.06 10.94 2.47
CA ILE A 251 16.52 9.64 1.98
C ILE A 251 17.50 9.79 0.81
N GLU A 252 18.25 8.72 0.56
CA GLU A 252 19.26 8.67 -0.51
C GLU A 252 18.63 8.36 -1.88
N MET A 253 19.17 8.99 -2.92
CA MET A 253 18.84 8.83 -4.33
C MET A 253 20.11 8.66 -5.14
N PHE A 254 20.13 7.63 -5.99
CA PHE A 254 21.22 7.33 -6.89
C PHE A 254 20.77 7.43 -8.34
N GLU A 255 21.62 8.02 -9.19
CA GLU A 255 21.47 7.97 -10.64
C GLU A 255 22.50 6.98 -11.24
N ILE A 256 22.01 5.91 -11.85
CA ILE A 256 22.84 4.86 -12.47
C ILE A 256 22.47 4.76 -13.94
N ASN A 257 23.36 5.19 -14.84
CA ASN A 257 23.11 5.20 -16.29
C ASN A 257 21.78 5.90 -16.68
N GLY A 258 21.49 7.03 -16.04
CA GLY A 258 20.25 7.78 -16.26
C GLY A 258 19.00 7.06 -15.74
N ARG A 259 19.15 6.23 -14.70
CA ARG A 259 18.05 5.59 -13.95
C ARG A 259 18.11 5.95 -12.48
N PHE A 260 16.96 6.19 -11.87
CA PHE A 260 16.86 6.63 -10.49
C PHE A 260 16.50 5.50 -9.55
N THR A 261 17.30 5.34 -8.50
CA THR A 261 17.05 4.43 -7.38
C THR A 261 16.96 5.23 -6.10
N LEU A 262 15.82 5.20 -5.43
CA LEU A 262 15.63 5.74 -4.10
C LEU A 262 15.75 4.61 -3.09
N LEU A 263 16.49 4.85 -2.01
CA LEU A 263 16.68 3.91 -0.92
C LEU A 263 16.20 4.54 0.37
N ASP A 264 15.40 3.82 1.14
CA ASP A 264 14.88 4.26 2.44
C ASP A 264 15.95 4.20 3.54
N VAL A 265 17.03 4.95 3.35
CA VAL A 265 18.16 5.03 4.25
C VAL A 265 18.46 6.50 4.51
N ALA A 266 18.72 6.83 5.77
CA ALA A 266 19.13 8.17 6.15
C ALA A 266 20.48 8.54 5.51
N PRO A 267 20.76 9.84 5.30
CA PRO A 267 22.01 10.29 4.72
C PRO A 267 23.23 9.71 5.45
N ASN A 268 24.19 9.19 4.70
CA ASN A 268 25.41 8.54 5.21
C ASN A 268 25.19 7.20 5.95
N SER A 269 23.98 6.61 5.91
CA SER A 269 23.72 5.26 6.41
C SER A 269 23.81 4.22 5.29
N ARG A 270 24.05 2.96 5.68
CA ARG A 270 23.97 1.80 4.77
C ARG A 270 22.84 0.84 5.12
N THR A 271 22.11 1.12 6.19
CA THR A 271 21.07 0.24 6.73
C THR A 271 19.92 1.07 7.27
N SER A 272 18.70 0.57 7.13
CA SER A 272 17.51 1.05 7.81
C SER A 272 16.77 -0.17 8.32
N ALA A 273 16.81 -0.41 9.64
CA ALA A 273 16.24 -1.63 10.23
C ALA A 273 14.71 -1.67 10.07
N ASP A 274 14.09 -0.50 10.18
CA ASP A 274 12.64 -0.31 10.10
C ASP A 274 12.21 0.24 8.74
N GLY A 275 13.16 0.36 7.80
CA GLY A 275 12.94 0.98 6.49
C GLY A 275 12.19 0.09 5.51
N GLY A 276 11.37 0.71 4.68
CA GLY A 276 10.53 0.01 3.72
C GLY A 276 11.16 -0.10 2.34
N ARG A 277 10.58 -0.97 1.51
CA ARG A 277 10.97 -1.10 0.09
C ARG A 277 10.17 -0.11 -0.75
N ILE A 278 10.86 0.78 -1.45
CA ILE A 278 10.23 1.77 -2.34
C ILE A 278 9.86 1.09 -3.66
N GLY A 279 8.59 1.18 -4.05
CA GLY A 279 8.09 0.67 -5.33
C GLY A 279 8.23 1.65 -6.48
N GLY A 280 8.09 2.94 -6.20
CA GLY A 280 8.17 4.00 -7.20
C GLY A 280 7.51 5.29 -6.72
N TRP A 281 7.29 6.23 -7.64
CA TRP A 281 6.56 7.46 -7.37
C TRP A 281 5.50 7.76 -8.41
N VAL A 282 4.40 8.36 -7.97
CA VAL A 282 3.21 8.68 -8.79
C VAL A 282 3.05 10.19 -8.87
N TYR A 283 2.73 10.69 -10.07
CA TYR A 283 2.70 12.12 -10.35
C TYR A 283 1.64 12.51 -11.39
N PRO A 284 1.09 13.74 -11.32
CA PRO A 284 0.23 14.27 -12.38
C PRO A 284 1.04 14.50 -13.66
N VAL A 285 0.45 14.15 -14.80
CA VAL A 285 1.02 14.41 -16.13
C VAL A 285 0.39 15.67 -16.69
N HIS A 286 1.26 16.59 -17.10
CA HIS A 286 0.91 17.86 -17.75
C HIS A 286 1.28 17.83 -19.23
#